data_AF-A0A0N4YJT5-F1
#
_entry.id   AF-A0A0N4YJT5-F1
#
_cell.length_a   1.000
_cell.length_b   1.000
_cell.length_c   1.000
_cell.angle_alpha   90.00
_cell.angle_beta   90.00
_cell.angle_gamma   90.00
#
_symmetry.space_group_name_H-M   'P 1'
#
loop_
_entity.id
_entity.type
_entity.pdbx_description
1 polymer ?
#
loop_
_entity_poly.entity_id
_entity_poly.type
_entity_poly.pdbx_seq_one_letter_code
_entity_poly.pdbx_strand_id
1 'polypeptide(L)'
;MNGGRFDFDDGGTYVGGWEEGKAHGHGVCSGPQGKGEYAGAWHYGFEVSGAYYWPSGNTYHGQWQNGKRHGLGVEQRGRWTYKGEWTQGQKGRYGVRNSATSQARYQGTWSGGYHDGYGTEIYVDGGNYQGQWLRGLRHGYGTRRSATFGQSAKLRPKSHTHASLTSLRSGRGDEENDDDDEKEQPNGRSGFVLKANSSAPARRRRSLSERSLAVKRTLLSGLRIKKQHSTGDIHQRVTSMTGRA
;
A
#
# COMPACT_ATOMS: atom_id res chain seq x y z
N MET A 1 -10.65 -29.44 5.70
CA MET A 1 -10.34 -28.02 5.41
C MET A 1 -8.83 -27.87 5.45
N ASN A 2 -8.17 -27.73 4.30
CA ASN A 2 -6.71 -27.63 4.19
C ASN A 2 -6.26 -26.17 4.33
N GLY A 3 -6.51 -25.59 5.51
CA GLY A 3 -6.01 -24.26 5.86
C GLY A 3 -4.58 -24.34 6.39
N GLY A 4 -3.82 -23.26 6.25
CA GLY A 4 -2.46 -23.18 6.78
C GLY A 4 -1.95 -21.75 6.88
N ARG A 5 -0.89 -21.59 7.69
CA ARG A 5 -0.13 -20.34 7.80
C ARG A 5 1.20 -20.49 7.06
N PHE A 6 1.60 -19.44 6.34
CA PHE A 6 2.91 -19.30 5.72
C PHE A 6 3.51 -17.96 6.13
N ASP A 7 4.76 -17.99 6.60
CA ASP A 7 5.51 -16.78 6.97
C ASP A 7 6.51 -16.48 5.83
N PHE A 8 6.44 -15.27 5.27
CA PHE A 8 7.35 -14.82 4.23
C PHE A 8 8.65 -14.29 4.84
N ASP A 9 9.77 -14.42 4.11
CA ASP A 9 11.09 -13.92 4.56
C ASP A 9 11.12 -12.38 4.74
N ASP A 10 10.19 -11.68 4.09
CA ASP A 10 10.03 -10.22 4.16
C ASP A 10 9.19 -9.75 5.37
N GLY A 11 8.78 -10.69 6.24
CA GLY A 11 7.96 -10.47 7.43
C GLY A 11 6.46 -10.41 7.17
N GLY A 12 6.01 -10.58 5.93
CA GLY A 12 4.59 -10.81 5.62
C GLY A 12 4.14 -12.21 6.04
N THR A 13 2.83 -12.44 6.01
CA THR A 13 2.24 -13.72 6.40
C THR A 13 1.00 -14.00 5.56
N TYR A 14 0.74 -15.25 5.22
CA TYR A 14 -0.53 -15.69 4.66
C TYR A 14 -1.18 -16.70 5.61
N VAL A 15 -2.47 -16.53 5.86
CA VAL A 15 -3.30 -17.47 6.61
C VAL A 15 -4.57 -17.74 5.81
N GLY A 16 -4.73 -18.96 5.30
CA GLY A 16 -5.87 -19.29 4.46
C GLY A 16 -5.81 -20.68 3.85
N GLY A 17 -6.67 -20.91 2.86
CA GLY A 17 -6.71 -22.17 2.11
C GLY A 17 -5.54 -22.33 1.14
N TRP A 18 -5.20 -23.58 0.87
CA TRP A 18 -4.17 -23.98 -0.09
C TRP A 18 -4.69 -25.06 -1.03
N GLU A 19 -4.31 -24.96 -2.30
CA GLU A 19 -4.56 -25.96 -3.33
C GLU A 19 -3.34 -26.04 -4.26
N GLU A 20 -2.82 -27.25 -4.49
CA GLU A 20 -1.61 -27.50 -5.31
C GLU A 20 -0.41 -26.61 -4.93
N GLY A 21 -0.22 -26.37 -3.63
CA GLY A 21 0.86 -25.53 -3.12
C GLY A 21 0.69 -24.03 -3.42
N LYS A 22 -0.50 -23.58 -3.82
CA LYS A 22 -0.83 -22.16 -4.05
C LYS A 22 -1.98 -21.73 -3.15
N ALA A 23 -2.02 -20.44 -2.81
CA ALA A 23 -3.14 -19.87 -2.06
C ALA A 23 -4.45 -20.03 -2.86
N HIS A 24 -5.48 -20.61 -2.23
CA HIS A 24 -6.78 -20.83 -2.86
C HIS A 24 -7.91 -20.74 -1.83
N GLY A 25 -9.09 -20.28 -2.24
CA GLY A 25 -10.23 -20.14 -1.34
C GLY A 25 -10.18 -18.80 -0.62
N HIS A 26 -10.43 -18.78 0.69
CA HIS A 26 -10.37 -17.52 1.46
C HIS A 26 -9.10 -17.47 2.30
N GLY A 27 -8.52 -16.28 2.41
CA GLY A 27 -7.30 -16.07 3.18
C GLY A 27 -6.96 -14.61 3.40
N VAL A 28 -6.12 -14.39 4.39
CA VAL A 28 -5.57 -13.09 4.76
C VAL A 28 -4.07 -13.10 4.47
N CYS A 29 -3.58 -12.06 3.79
CA CYS A 29 -2.18 -11.87 3.43
C CYS A 29 -1.69 -10.51 3.90
N SER A 30 -0.77 -10.48 4.86
CA SER A 30 -0.05 -9.26 5.23
C SER A 30 1.11 -9.00 4.27
N GLY A 31 1.37 -7.73 4.00
CA GLY A 31 2.49 -7.28 3.18
C GLY A 31 3.82 -7.30 3.94
N PRO A 32 4.94 -7.17 3.21
CA PRO A 32 6.29 -7.08 3.78
C PRO A 32 6.33 -6.05 4.91
N GLN A 33 6.93 -6.38 6.04
CA GLN A 33 7.09 -5.45 7.18
C GLN A 33 5.80 -4.71 7.61
N GLY A 34 4.63 -5.31 7.41
CA GLY A 34 3.35 -4.69 7.76
C GLY A 34 2.87 -3.61 6.77
N LYS A 35 3.32 -3.63 5.51
CA LYS A 35 2.91 -2.67 4.44
C LYS A 35 1.47 -2.83 3.93
N GLY A 36 0.55 -3.21 4.80
CA GLY A 36 -0.87 -3.40 4.54
C GLY A 36 -1.30 -4.86 4.55
N GLU A 37 -2.60 -5.08 4.48
CA GLU A 37 -3.22 -6.39 4.58
C GLU A 37 -4.29 -6.57 3.51
N TYR A 38 -4.27 -7.71 2.84
CA TYR A 38 -5.36 -8.18 1.98
C TYR A 38 -6.17 -9.26 2.72
N ALA A 39 -7.48 -9.16 2.68
CA ALA A 39 -8.39 -10.21 3.13
C ALA A 39 -9.43 -10.48 2.04
N GLY A 40 -9.50 -11.72 1.55
CA GLY A 40 -10.44 -12.04 0.48
C GLY A 40 -10.26 -13.41 -0.14
N ALA A 41 -10.78 -13.53 -1.35
CA ALA A 41 -10.76 -14.72 -2.17
C ALA A 41 -9.48 -14.80 -3.00
N TRP A 42 -8.92 -16.01 -3.05
CA TRP A 42 -7.71 -16.39 -3.73
C TRP A 42 -8.01 -17.49 -4.74
N HIS A 43 -7.37 -17.43 -5.90
CA HIS A 43 -7.43 -18.47 -6.92
C HIS A 43 -6.03 -18.75 -7.44
N TYR A 44 -5.49 -19.91 -7.08
CA TYR A 44 -4.16 -20.38 -7.48
C TYR A 44 -3.05 -19.33 -7.34
N GLY A 45 -3.02 -18.66 -6.18
CA GLY A 45 -1.99 -17.69 -5.82
C GLY A 45 -2.30 -16.24 -6.19
N PHE A 46 -3.46 -15.96 -6.78
CA PHE A 46 -3.89 -14.62 -7.14
C PHE A 46 -5.13 -14.17 -6.37
N GLU A 47 -5.17 -12.89 -6.01
CA GLU A 47 -6.37 -12.25 -5.47
C GLU A 47 -7.46 -12.18 -6.54
N VAL A 48 -8.70 -12.47 -6.15
CA VAL A 48 -9.88 -12.41 -7.02
C VAL A 48 -10.85 -11.32 -6.56
N SER A 49 -11.19 -11.31 -5.28
CA SER A 49 -12.11 -10.33 -4.70
C SER A 49 -11.87 -10.20 -3.20
N GLY A 50 -11.71 -8.98 -2.71
CA GLY A 50 -11.39 -8.78 -1.30
C GLY A 50 -11.17 -7.33 -0.93
N ALA A 51 -10.82 -7.14 0.33
CA ALA A 51 -10.47 -5.88 0.93
C ALA A 51 -8.96 -5.75 1.07
N TYR A 52 -8.42 -4.57 0.75
CA TYR A 52 -7.05 -4.20 1.09
C TYR A 52 -7.05 -2.99 2.01
N TYR A 53 -6.25 -3.09 3.07
CA TYR A 53 -6.08 -2.05 4.07
C TYR A 53 -4.63 -1.56 4.00
N TRP A 54 -4.47 -0.28 3.65
CA TRP A 54 -3.16 0.36 3.66
C TRP A 54 -2.82 0.85 5.07
N PRO A 55 -1.53 0.91 5.45
CA PRO A 55 -1.11 1.47 6.74
C PRO A 55 -1.57 2.92 6.95
N SER A 56 -1.76 3.68 5.86
CA SER A 56 -2.29 5.05 5.90
C SER A 56 -3.77 5.14 6.27
N GLY A 57 -4.46 4.02 6.51
CA GLY A 57 -5.90 3.97 6.77
C GLY A 57 -6.78 4.01 5.50
N ASN A 58 -6.19 4.11 4.31
CA ASN A 58 -6.94 3.96 3.06
C ASN A 58 -7.43 2.51 2.93
N THR A 59 -8.55 2.32 2.24
CA THR A 59 -9.10 0.98 1.98
C THR A 59 -9.58 0.82 0.55
N TYR A 60 -9.57 -0.42 0.07
CA TYR A 60 -10.16 -0.80 -1.20
C TYR A 60 -10.89 -2.11 -1.05
N HIS A 61 -12.16 -2.14 -1.45
CA HIS A 61 -12.99 -3.32 -1.47
C HIS A 61 -13.46 -3.56 -2.89
N GLY A 62 -13.08 -4.68 -3.50
CA GLY A 62 -13.46 -4.92 -4.88
C GLY A 62 -12.80 -6.11 -5.51
N GLN A 63 -12.84 -6.14 -6.83
CA GLN A 63 -12.24 -7.19 -7.63
C GLN A 63 -10.75 -6.92 -7.88
N TRP A 64 -10.01 -8.01 -8.06
CA TRP A 64 -8.57 -7.99 -8.25
C TRP A 64 -8.23 -8.82 -9.47
N GLN A 65 -7.19 -8.39 -10.18
CA GLN A 65 -6.64 -9.12 -11.30
C GLN A 65 -5.14 -8.83 -11.39
N ASN A 66 -4.32 -9.90 -11.38
CA ASN A 66 -2.86 -9.80 -11.50
C ASN A 66 -2.24 -8.83 -10.47
N GLY A 67 -2.67 -8.90 -9.20
CA GLY A 67 -2.18 -8.04 -8.12
C GLY A 67 -2.62 -6.57 -8.18
N LYS A 68 -3.56 -6.24 -9.08
CA LYS A 68 -4.08 -4.88 -9.25
C LYS A 68 -5.59 -4.83 -9.05
N ARG A 69 -6.07 -3.68 -8.57
CA ARG A 69 -7.50 -3.34 -8.52
C ARG A 69 -8.09 -3.43 -9.93
N HIS A 70 -9.21 -4.14 -10.06
CA HIS A 70 -9.86 -4.37 -11.35
C HIS A 70 -11.38 -4.46 -11.16
N GLY A 71 -12.15 -4.38 -12.24
CA GLY A 71 -13.60 -4.57 -12.22
C GLY A 71 -14.31 -3.56 -11.32
N LEU A 72 -15.31 -3.96 -10.55
CA LEU A 72 -16.01 -3.07 -9.63
C LEU A 72 -15.31 -3.00 -8.28
N GLY A 73 -15.22 -1.79 -7.72
CA GLY A 73 -14.65 -1.59 -6.40
C GLY A 73 -14.94 -0.25 -5.76
N VAL A 74 -14.72 -0.21 -4.45
CA VAL A 74 -14.90 0.94 -3.58
C VAL A 74 -13.56 1.29 -2.94
N GLU A 75 -13.04 2.48 -3.21
CA GLU A 75 -11.83 3.02 -2.56
C GLU A 75 -12.23 4.08 -1.54
N GLN A 76 -11.76 3.95 -0.30
CA GLN A 76 -11.77 5.01 0.70
C GLN A 76 -10.36 5.61 0.79
N ARG A 77 -10.24 6.91 0.55
CA ARG A 77 -8.99 7.66 0.70
C ARG A 77 -9.24 8.95 1.47
N GLY A 78 -8.78 9.00 2.71
CA GLY A 78 -9.11 10.09 3.64
C GLY A 78 -10.63 10.29 3.72
N ARG A 79 -11.10 11.52 3.48
CA ARG A 79 -12.52 11.88 3.46
C ARG A 79 -13.27 11.51 2.17
N TRP A 80 -12.63 10.86 1.20
CA TRP A 80 -13.23 10.58 -0.10
C TRP A 80 -13.51 9.11 -0.30
N THR A 81 -14.70 8.80 -0.82
CA THR A 81 -15.07 7.46 -1.28
C THR A 81 -15.27 7.48 -2.78
N TYR A 82 -14.55 6.64 -3.51
CA TYR A 82 -14.83 6.35 -4.92
C TYR A 82 -15.53 5.00 -5.04
N LYS A 83 -16.61 4.93 -5.81
CA LYS A 83 -17.32 3.70 -6.19
C LYS A 83 -17.41 3.65 -7.70
N GLY A 84 -16.86 2.62 -8.33
CA GLY A 84 -16.91 2.53 -9.78
C GLY A 84 -16.07 1.41 -10.33
N GLU A 85 -15.81 1.53 -11.62
CA GLU A 85 -14.97 0.61 -12.37
C GLU A 85 -13.49 0.85 -12.05
N TRP A 86 -12.70 -0.21 -12.22
CA TRP A 86 -11.27 -0.23 -12.06
C TRP A 86 -10.65 -1.05 -13.20
N THR A 87 -9.55 -0.56 -13.74
CA THR A 87 -8.83 -1.26 -14.80
C THR A 87 -7.34 -1.07 -14.57
N GLN A 88 -6.63 -2.18 -14.37
CA GLN A 88 -5.18 -2.18 -14.19
C GLN A 88 -4.69 -1.23 -13.08
N GLY A 89 -5.42 -1.17 -11.97
CA GLY A 89 -5.08 -0.34 -10.81
C GLY A 89 -5.57 1.11 -10.88
N GLN A 90 -6.17 1.53 -12.00
CA GLN A 90 -6.70 2.87 -12.22
C GLN A 90 -8.22 2.89 -12.17
N LYS A 91 -8.81 4.05 -11.85
CA LYS A 91 -10.25 4.29 -11.98
C LYS A 91 -10.66 4.08 -13.45
N GLY A 92 -11.64 3.22 -13.68
CA GLY A 92 -12.18 2.83 -14.98
C GLY A 92 -13.11 3.89 -15.56
N ARG A 93 -13.90 3.55 -16.58
CA ARG A 93 -14.63 4.57 -17.35
C ARG A 93 -15.71 5.26 -16.52
N TYR A 94 -16.44 4.53 -15.68
CA TYR A 94 -17.56 5.10 -14.92
C TYR A 94 -17.34 5.01 -13.41
N GLY A 95 -17.70 6.08 -12.69
CA GLY A 95 -17.65 6.05 -11.24
C GLY A 95 -18.22 7.28 -10.56
N VAL A 96 -18.45 7.13 -9.27
CA VAL A 96 -18.96 8.15 -8.36
C VAL A 96 -17.93 8.39 -7.27
N ARG A 97 -17.55 9.65 -7.07
CA ARG A 97 -16.73 10.09 -5.93
C ARG A 97 -17.56 10.94 -4.99
N ASN A 98 -17.66 10.53 -3.74
CA ASN A 98 -18.42 11.21 -2.69
C ASN A 98 -17.48 11.67 -1.57
N SER A 99 -17.79 12.81 -0.98
CA SER A 99 -17.25 13.20 0.32
C SER A 99 -17.94 12.39 1.42
N ALA A 100 -17.17 11.87 2.38
CA ALA A 100 -17.68 11.23 3.58
C ALA A 100 -18.21 12.25 4.61
N THR A 101 -17.80 13.52 4.49
CA THR A 101 -18.09 14.58 5.47
C THR A 101 -19.05 15.65 4.95
N SER A 102 -19.39 15.63 3.65
CA SER A 102 -20.24 16.65 3.03
C SER A 102 -21.11 16.08 1.91
N GLN A 103 -21.98 16.92 1.35
CA GLN A 103 -22.79 16.58 0.18
C GLN A 103 -22.01 16.62 -1.14
N ALA A 104 -20.72 16.97 -1.11
CA ALA A 104 -19.93 17.10 -2.31
C ALA A 104 -19.76 15.76 -3.02
N ARG A 105 -20.11 15.72 -4.31
CA ARG A 105 -20.15 14.49 -5.10
C ARG A 105 -19.81 14.77 -6.55
N TYR A 106 -19.05 13.90 -7.18
CA TYR A 106 -18.93 13.80 -8.63
C TYR A 106 -19.47 12.46 -9.10
N GLN A 107 -20.24 12.47 -10.18
CA GLN A 107 -20.64 11.28 -10.92
C GLN A 107 -20.41 11.52 -12.40
N GLY A 108 -19.66 10.64 -13.04
CA GLY A 108 -19.40 10.78 -14.47
C GLY A 108 -18.35 9.82 -14.96
N THR A 109 -17.75 10.20 -16.08
CA THR A 109 -16.67 9.42 -16.68
C THR A 109 -15.30 9.80 -16.12
N TRP A 110 -14.40 8.82 -16.15
CA TRP A 110 -13.03 8.96 -15.66
C TRP A 110 -12.03 8.39 -16.67
N SER A 111 -10.83 8.96 -16.67
CA SER A 111 -9.68 8.48 -17.43
C SER A 111 -8.39 8.85 -16.70
N GLY A 112 -7.48 7.89 -16.55
CA GLY A 112 -6.18 8.12 -15.87
C GLY A 112 -6.31 8.64 -14.44
N GLY A 113 -7.39 8.32 -13.73
CA GLY A 113 -7.67 8.82 -12.38
C GLY A 113 -8.31 10.21 -12.31
N TYR A 114 -8.55 10.86 -13.45
CA TYR A 114 -9.17 12.19 -13.54
C TYR A 114 -10.61 12.10 -14.04
N HIS A 115 -11.42 13.12 -13.74
CA HIS A 115 -12.70 13.32 -14.43
C HIS A 115 -12.42 13.63 -15.91
N ASP A 116 -12.98 12.86 -16.82
CA ASP A 116 -12.73 13.01 -18.26
C ASP A 116 -13.92 12.50 -19.06
N GLY A 117 -14.52 13.34 -19.90
CA GLY A 117 -15.76 13.08 -20.65
C GLY A 117 -16.94 13.89 -20.12
N TYR A 118 -18.02 13.26 -19.66
CA TYR A 118 -19.21 13.94 -19.13
C TYR A 118 -19.44 13.59 -17.66
N GLY A 119 -19.85 14.57 -16.87
CA GLY A 119 -20.09 14.37 -15.45
C GLY A 119 -20.89 15.47 -14.79
N THR A 120 -21.46 15.13 -13.65
CA THR A 120 -22.18 16.02 -12.74
C THR A 120 -21.41 16.12 -11.43
N GLU A 121 -21.07 17.34 -11.05
CA GLU A 121 -20.49 17.72 -9.77
C GLU A 121 -21.54 18.45 -8.94
N ILE A 122 -21.78 17.99 -7.72
CA ILE A 122 -22.57 18.66 -6.68
C ILE A 122 -21.58 19.23 -5.67
N TYR A 123 -21.73 20.52 -5.39
CA TYR A 123 -20.91 21.27 -4.44
C TYR A 123 -21.44 21.11 -3.01
N VAL A 124 -20.61 21.44 -2.03
CA VAL A 124 -21.00 21.44 -0.60
C VAL A 124 -22.19 22.37 -0.33
N ASP A 125 -22.27 23.48 -1.06
CA ASP A 125 -23.33 24.48 -0.94
C ASP A 125 -24.65 24.08 -1.65
N GLY A 126 -24.68 22.91 -2.28
CA GLY A 126 -25.83 22.39 -3.04
C GLY A 126 -25.93 22.93 -4.47
N GLY A 127 -25.04 23.84 -4.89
CA GLY A 127 -24.87 24.15 -6.30
C GLY A 127 -24.38 22.93 -7.09
N ASN A 128 -24.44 22.99 -8.41
CA ASN A 128 -23.91 21.92 -9.25
C ASN A 128 -23.36 22.42 -10.59
N TYR A 129 -22.56 21.56 -11.22
CA TYR A 129 -22.16 21.67 -12.60
C TYR A 129 -22.43 20.34 -13.30
N GLN A 130 -23.08 20.39 -14.46
CA GLN A 130 -23.27 19.25 -15.34
C GLN A 130 -22.72 19.61 -16.72
N GLY A 131 -21.73 18.87 -17.20
CA GLY A 131 -21.10 19.20 -18.47
C GLY A 131 -19.88 18.36 -18.80
N GLN A 132 -19.07 18.87 -19.72
CA GLN A 132 -17.86 18.20 -20.15
C GLN A 132 -16.70 18.42 -19.18
N TRP A 133 -15.83 17.42 -19.12
CA TRP A 133 -14.64 17.38 -18.28
C TRP A 133 -13.46 16.92 -19.12
N LEU A 134 -12.30 17.51 -18.87
CA LEU A 134 -11.05 17.12 -19.51
C LEU A 134 -9.94 17.18 -18.46
N ARG A 135 -9.30 16.04 -18.17
CA ARG A 135 -8.21 15.94 -17.19
C ARG A 135 -8.51 16.62 -15.84
N GLY A 136 -9.74 16.44 -15.35
CA GLY A 136 -10.14 16.95 -14.05
C GLY A 136 -10.70 18.36 -14.04
N LEU A 137 -10.68 19.06 -15.18
CA LEU A 137 -11.17 20.41 -15.31
C LEU A 137 -12.50 20.43 -16.06
N ARG A 138 -13.43 21.27 -15.61
CA ARG A 138 -14.65 21.59 -16.38
C ARG A 138 -14.23 22.14 -17.73
N HIS A 139 -14.82 21.61 -18.79
CA HIS A 139 -14.47 21.90 -20.17
C HIS A 139 -15.74 22.01 -21.03
N GLY A 140 -15.61 22.55 -22.25
CA GLY A 140 -16.69 22.55 -23.25
C GLY A 140 -18.04 23.06 -22.74
N TYR A 141 -19.10 22.41 -23.21
CA TYR A 141 -20.48 22.72 -22.85
C TYR A 141 -20.84 22.17 -21.47
N GLY A 142 -21.50 23.00 -20.67
CA GLY A 142 -22.05 22.60 -19.39
C GLY A 142 -22.99 23.64 -18.80
N THR A 143 -23.85 23.20 -17.89
CA THR A 143 -24.75 24.04 -17.12
C THR A 143 -24.29 24.08 -15.68
N ARG A 144 -24.15 25.29 -15.11
CA ARG A 144 -23.88 25.49 -13.68
C ARG A 144 -25.13 26.05 -13.01
N ARG A 145 -25.54 25.46 -11.89
CA ARG A 145 -26.56 26.01 -10.98
C ARG A 145 -25.87 26.45 -9.69
N SER A 146 -26.07 27.71 -9.29
CA SER A 146 -25.57 28.22 -8.02
C SER A 146 -26.39 27.66 -6.85
N ALA A 147 -25.81 27.69 -5.64
CA ALA A 147 -26.54 27.40 -4.41
C ALA A 147 -27.74 28.32 -4.23
N THR A 148 -28.77 27.82 -3.52
CA THR A 148 -29.95 28.62 -3.20
C THR A 148 -29.58 29.84 -2.38
N PHE A 149 -30.27 30.97 -2.62
CA PHE A 149 -29.92 32.27 -2.03
C PHE A 149 -29.74 32.22 -0.49
N GLY A 150 -30.60 31.47 0.22
CA GLY A 150 -30.53 31.32 1.67
C GLY A 150 -29.34 30.51 2.20
N GLN A 151 -28.74 29.63 1.38
CA GLN A 151 -27.51 28.90 1.70
C GLN A 151 -26.27 29.72 1.33
N SER A 152 -26.33 30.44 0.20
CA SER A 152 -25.26 31.33 -0.27
C SER A 152 -24.93 32.46 0.71
N ALA A 153 -25.93 33.01 1.41
CA ALA A 153 -25.73 34.10 2.38
C ALA A 153 -24.98 33.66 3.65
N LYS A 154 -25.05 32.38 4.02
CA LYS A 154 -24.40 31.81 5.22
C LYS A 154 -22.92 31.46 5.00
N LEU A 155 -22.50 31.34 3.74
CA LEU A 155 -21.16 30.89 3.33
C LEU A 155 -20.22 32.03 2.92
N ARG A 156 -20.48 33.29 3.31
CA ARG A 156 -19.56 34.41 3.00
C ARG A 156 -18.23 34.22 3.76
N PRO A 157 -17.10 33.94 3.09
CA PRO A 157 -15.81 33.91 3.75
C PRO A 157 -15.42 35.33 4.15
N LYS A 158 -14.73 35.49 5.29
CA LYS A 158 -14.18 36.78 5.73
C LYS A 158 -12.93 37.22 4.94
N SER A 159 -12.47 36.45 3.95
CA SER A 159 -11.29 36.78 3.14
C SER A 159 -11.60 36.81 1.63
N HIS A 160 -10.99 37.77 0.94
CA HIS A 160 -11.12 38.01 -0.50
C HIS A 160 -10.26 37.06 -1.35
N THR A 161 -10.30 35.75 -1.08
CA THR A 161 -9.72 34.76 -2.01
C THR A 161 -10.77 34.36 -3.04
N HIS A 162 -10.74 35.05 -4.19
CA HIS A 162 -11.56 34.75 -5.36
C HIS A 162 -11.03 33.49 -6.07
N ALA A 163 -11.26 32.33 -5.46
CA ALA A 163 -11.18 31.02 -6.10
C ALA A 163 -12.15 30.12 -5.35
N SER A 164 -13.12 29.55 -6.05
CA SER A 164 -14.11 28.63 -5.47
C SER A 164 -13.41 27.44 -4.82
N LEU A 165 -13.13 27.54 -3.51
CA LEU A 165 -12.71 26.46 -2.62
C LEU A 165 -13.75 25.32 -2.55
N THR A 166 -14.90 25.51 -3.19
CA THR A 166 -16.00 24.55 -3.36
C THR A 166 -15.84 23.60 -4.55
N SER A 167 -14.82 23.74 -5.41
CA SER A 167 -14.64 22.84 -6.56
C SER A 167 -13.89 21.57 -6.15
N LEU A 168 -14.42 20.39 -6.54
CA LEU A 168 -13.77 19.09 -6.42
C LEU A 168 -12.56 19.03 -7.37
N ARG A 169 -11.48 19.75 -7.05
CA ARG A 169 -10.25 19.67 -7.81
C ARG A 169 -9.75 18.22 -7.76
N SER A 170 -9.57 17.61 -8.92
CA SER A 170 -8.82 16.36 -9.03
C SER A 170 -7.37 16.73 -9.33
N GLY A 171 -6.56 16.97 -8.30
CA GLY A 171 -5.14 17.26 -8.46
C GLY A 171 -4.42 17.42 -7.12
N ARG A 172 -3.52 16.47 -6.84
CA ARG A 172 -2.67 16.26 -5.65
C ARG A 172 -3.42 16.23 -4.32
N GLY A 173 -2.78 15.65 -3.30
CA GLY A 173 -3.40 15.40 -2.00
C GLY A 173 -4.14 16.62 -1.48
N ASP A 174 -5.22 16.39 -0.74
CA ASP A 174 -5.63 17.36 0.26
C ASP A 174 -4.38 17.57 1.14
N GLU A 175 -3.62 18.65 0.89
CA GLU A 175 -2.51 19.12 1.73
C GLU A 175 -3.13 19.58 3.06
N GLU A 176 -3.45 18.62 3.91
CA GLU A 176 -3.26 18.77 5.33
C GLU A 176 -1.87 18.20 5.61
N ASN A 177 -1.02 19.00 6.23
CA ASN A 177 0.40 18.73 6.48
C ASN A 177 0.63 17.32 7.04
N ASP A 178 1.04 16.40 6.17
CA ASP A 178 1.83 15.21 6.50
C ASP A 178 2.95 15.19 5.46
N ASP A 179 4.01 15.94 5.77
CA ASP A 179 5.31 15.80 5.13
C ASP A 179 5.82 14.37 5.40
N ASP A 180 5.50 13.43 4.52
CA ASP A 180 6.34 12.25 4.27
C ASP A 180 5.95 11.56 2.94
N ASP A 181 6.88 11.62 1.99
CA ASP A 181 7.02 10.79 0.79
C ASP A 181 5.87 10.77 -0.26
N GLU A 182 5.75 11.87 -1.01
CA GLU A 182 5.30 11.82 -2.40
C GLU A 182 6.31 11.07 -3.29
N LYS A 183 6.25 9.74 -3.25
CA LYS A 183 6.50 8.93 -4.46
C LYS A 183 5.17 8.37 -4.88
N GLU A 184 4.83 8.54 -6.16
CA GLU A 184 3.76 7.77 -6.80
C GLU A 184 3.95 6.29 -6.44
N GLN A 185 3.19 5.81 -5.46
CA GLN A 185 3.30 4.42 -5.05
C GLN A 185 2.75 3.58 -6.18
N PRO A 186 3.50 2.57 -6.67
CA PRO A 186 3.13 1.83 -7.85
C PRO A 186 1.72 1.25 -7.65
N ASN A 187 0.84 1.47 -8.63
CA ASN A 187 -0.54 0.99 -8.67
C ASN A 187 -0.67 -0.55 -8.73
N GLY A 188 0.41 -1.27 -8.43
CA GLY A 188 0.41 -2.67 -8.09
C GLY A 188 1.15 -2.87 -6.78
N ARG A 189 0.54 -3.60 -5.84
CA ARG A 189 1.35 -4.50 -5.02
C ARG A 189 2.15 -5.29 -6.04
N SER A 190 3.48 -5.26 -5.95
CA SER A 190 4.36 -6.03 -6.83
C SER A 190 3.76 -7.43 -6.95
N GLY A 191 3.21 -7.72 -8.13
CA GLY A 191 2.32 -8.86 -8.33
C GLY A 191 3.17 -10.12 -8.25
N PHE A 192 3.19 -10.75 -7.08
CA PHE A 192 3.90 -11.99 -6.85
C PHE A 192 2.88 -13.12 -6.78
N VAL A 193 3.17 -14.21 -7.50
CA VAL A 193 2.37 -15.44 -7.43
C VAL A 193 2.79 -16.21 -6.18
N LEU A 194 1.88 -16.37 -5.23
CA LEU A 194 2.17 -17.13 -4.01
C LEU A 194 2.29 -18.63 -4.32
N LYS A 195 3.49 -19.20 -4.12
CA LYS A 195 3.80 -20.63 -4.23
C LYS A 195 4.50 -21.09 -2.96
N ALA A 196 4.15 -22.26 -2.44
CA ALA A 196 4.64 -22.80 -1.16
C ALA A 196 6.08 -23.37 -1.20
N ASN A 197 6.73 -23.42 -2.36
CA ASN A 197 7.96 -24.20 -2.53
C ASN A 197 9.21 -23.35 -2.29
N SER A 198 9.58 -23.12 -1.02
CA SER A 198 10.96 -22.78 -0.67
C SER A 198 11.74 -24.06 -0.41
N SER A 199 12.75 -24.38 -1.24
CA SER A 199 13.65 -25.52 -1.03
C SER A 199 14.68 -25.31 0.09
N ALA A 200 14.48 -24.34 0.98
CA ALA A 200 15.33 -24.11 2.14
C ALA A 200 14.67 -24.69 3.40
N PRO A 201 15.34 -25.58 4.16
CA PRO A 201 14.78 -26.09 5.39
C PRO A 201 14.59 -24.95 6.41
N ALA A 202 13.38 -24.86 6.96
CA ALA A 202 13.01 -23.85 7.95
C ALA A 202 13.97 -23.87 9.15
N ARG A 203 14.69 -22.77 9.37
CA ARG A 203 15.47 -22.55 10.58
C ARG A 203 14.51 -22.42 11.77
N ARG A 204 14.42 -23.46 12.61
CA ARG A 204 13.72 -23.40 13.90
C ARG A 204 14.28 -22.23 14.73
N ARG A 205 13.52 -21.15 14.88
CA ARG A 205 13.77 -20.14 15.92
C ARG A 205 13.45 -20.80 17.28
N ARG A 206 14.45 -20.88 18.16
CA ARG A 206 14.27 -21.33 19.54
C ARG A 206 13.39 -20.31 20.29
N SER A 207 12.37 -20.81 20.98
CA SER A 207 11.46 -20.00 21.79
C SER A 207 12.16 -19.39 23.00
N LEU A 208 11.72 -18.20 23.36
CA LEU A 208 12.13 -17.46 24.55
C LEU A 208 11.58 -18.14 25.82
N SER A 209 12.35 -19.04 26.44
CA SER A 209 12.05 -19.51 27.80
C SER A 209 13.27 -20.00 28.59
N GLU A 210 14.47 -19.46 28.34
CA GLU A 210 15.62 -19.66 29.24
C GLU A 210 16.38 -18.35 29.43
N ARG A 211 15.92 -17.54 30.38
CA ARG A 211 16.73 -16.49 31.02
C ARG A 211 16.57 -16.60 32.53
N SER A 212 17.48 -17.35 33.15
CA SER A 212 17.86 -17.15 34.54
C SER A 212 19.23 -17.78 34.77
N LEU A 213 20.07 -17.09 35.54
CA LEU A 213 21.42 -17.45 36.00
C LEU A 213 22.59 -16.94 35.14
N ALA A 214 22.94 -15.67 35.32
CA ALA A 214 24.31 -15.29 35.66
C ALA A 214 24.35 -13.83 36.13
N VAL A 215 24.60 -13.68 37.43
CA VAL A 215 24.70 -12.45 38.19
C VAL A 215 26.11 -11.85 38.05
N LYS A 216 26.15 -10.53 37.82
CA LYS A 216 27.09 -9.48 38.28
C LYS A 216 28.56 -9.85 38.58
N ARG A 217 29.49 -9.07 37.97
CA ARG A 217 30.69 -8.41 38.59
C ARG A 217 31.36 -7.52 37.52
N THR A 218 31.24 -6.19 37.56
CA THR A 218 32.02 -5.16 38.28
C THR A 218 33.40 -4.82 37.65
N LEU A 219 33.44 -3.63 37.01
CA LEU A 219 34.43 -2.53 37.02
C LEU A 219 35.96 -2.74 36.80
N LEU A 220 36.48 -1.82 35.95
CA LEU A 220 37.71 -1.01 36.04
C LEU A 220 39.01 -1.38 35.28
N SER A 221 39.46 -0.34 34.57
CA SER A 221 40.83 0.14 34.33
C SER A 221 41.76 -0.63 33.39
N GLY A 222 42.34 0.14 32.47
CA GLY A 222 43.33 -0.33 31.51
C GLY A 222 44.76 -0.38 32.04
N LEU A 223 45.60 -1.01 31.23
CA LEU A 223 47.05 -0.85 31.25
C LEU A 223 47.60 -1.26 29.87
N ARG A 224 48.28 -0.30 29.22
CA ARG A 224 49.15 -0.52 28.06
C ARG A 224 50.48 -1.08 28.57
N ILE A 225 50.97 -2.18 28.00
CA ILE A 225 52.39 -2.58 28.08
C ILE A 225 52.90 -2.95 26.68
N LYS A 226 54.15 -2.55 26.44
CA LYS A 226 54.89 -2.39 25.18
C LYS A 226 55.60 -3.70 24.77
N LYS A 227 55.91 -3.79 23.47
CA LYS A 227 56.72 -4.79 22.71
C LYS A 227 57.80 -5.56 23.49
N GLN A 228 57.94 -6.85 23.14
CA GLN A 228 59.24 -7.51 22.98
C GLN A 228 59.28 -8.26 21.64
N HIS A 229 60.34 -8.00 20.87
CA HIS A 229 60.81 -8.84 19.75
C HIS A 229 61.63 -9.98 20.34
N SER A 230 61.48 -11.20 19.85
CA SER A 230 62.50 -12.24 20.01
C SER A 230 62.54 -13.12 18.75
N THR A 231 63.75 -13.28 18.25
CA THR A 231 64.21 -13.92 17.02
C THR A 231 64.22 -15.45 17.12
N GLY A 232 64.04 -16.14 15.98
CA GLY A 232 64.28 -17.58 15.88
C GLY A 232 64.11 -18.11 14.46
N ASP A 233 65.06 -17.79 13.58
CA ASP A 233 65.31 -18.53 12.34
C ASP A 233 66.12 -19.80 12.66
N ILE A 234 65.64 -20.98 12.30
CA ILE A 234 66.49 -22.16 12.04
C ILE A 234 65.95 -22.94 10.83
N HIS A 235 66.80 -23.04 9.81
CA HIS A 235 66.71 -23.88 8.62
C HIS A 235 66.60 -25.39 8.92
N GLN A 236 65.87 -26.15 8.08
CA GLN A 236 66.48 -27.22 7.26
C GLN A 236 65.49 -27.88 6.28
N ARG A 237 65.87 -27.90 5.00
CA ARG A 237 65.41 -28.80 3.94
C ARG A 237 65.84 -30.24 4.26
N VAL A 238 64.98 -31.24 4.05
CA VAL A 238 65.36 -32.50 3.40
C VAL A 238 64.16 -33.07 2.61
N THR A 239 64.48 -33.41 1.36
CA THR A 239 63.71 -34.04 0.29
C THR A 239 63.47 -35.53 0.52
N SER A 240 62.36 -36.11 0.05
CA SER A 240 62.25 -37.43 -0.64
C SER A 240 60.79 -37.90 -0.71
N MET A 241 60.27 -38.12 -1.92
CA MET A 241 59.95 -39.43 -2.54
C MET A 241 58.43 -39.71 -2.48
N THR A 242 57.68 -39.58 -3.58
CA THR A 242 57.45 -40.56 -4.67
C THR A 242 56.81 -41.89 -4.23
N GLY A 243 55.67 -42.23 -4.85
CA GLY A 243 55.09 -43.58 -4.90
C GLY A 243 53.57 -43.55 -4.85
N ARG A 244 52.87 -43.38 -5.98
CA ARG A 244 52.27 -44.45 -6.82
C ARG A 244 51.23 -45.31 -6.09
N ALA A 245 49.99 -45.24 -6.57
CA ALA A 245 49.30 -46.34 -7.23
C ALA A 245 48.39 -45.76 -8.31
#